data_AF-A0A0L0CI12-F1
#
_entry.id   AF-A0A0L0CI12-F1
#
_cell.length_a   1.000
_cell.length_b   1.000
_cell.length_c   1.000
_cell.angle_alpha   90.00
_cell.angle_beta   90.00
_cell.angle_gamma   90.00
#
_symmetry.space_group_name_H-M   'P 1'
#
loop_
_entity.id
_entity.type
_entity.pdbx_description
1 polymer ?
#
loop_
_entity_poly.entity_id
_entity_poly.type
_entity_poly.pdbx_seq_one_letter_code
_entity_poly.pdbx_strand_id
1 'polypeptide(L)'
;MITQFPVEPMHMPSSVSFNVHSLLHLVECVEEFSDLNKKNKSIQQKADKDLTAQTKDSLIEILSKYADIYNFLQQQSENNKNILAGIENLKDTIVNQNNILTNVLSNQIVALNSSFKSHFEHPKYTTLFPLSSEKDLNDFENMINDDNKSEIVSSIKRVLGNKNSQKEICNIISNKMLLEYNMRGIQGKKRLMDYKAIMNWQDHQIYFSLKRIFMDITRRRTHLYIPSIINRDANWGRFLQIPLRTTKCTTILGSRRCASPNCLVTKETPRFQ
;
A
#
# COMPACT_ATOMS: atom_id res chain seq x y z
N MET A 1 77.26 -62.29 -9.72
CA MET A 1 77.80 -63.49 -10.39
C MET A 1 78.04 -63.12 -11.85
N ILE A 2 79.29 -62.84 -12.21
CA ILE A 2 79.70 -62.53 -13.58
C ILE A 2 80.09 -63.87 -14.21
N THR A 3 79.29 -64.35 -15.17
CA THR A 3 79.56 -65.59 -15.91
C THR A 3 80.66 -65.32 -16.94
N GLN A 4 81.87 -65.79 -16.65
CA GLN A 4 82.99 -65.85 -17.59
C GLN A 4 82.66 -66.86 -18.69
N PHE A 5 82.51 -66.39 -19.93
CA PHE A 5 82.46 -67.27 -21.09
C PHE A 5 83.88 -67.70 -21.48
N PRO A 6 84.11 -68.98 -21.85
CA PRO A 6 85.40 -69.48 -22.28
C PRO A 6 85.74 -68.94 -23.66
N VAL A 7 86.92 -68.32 -23.79
CA VAL A 7 87.49 -67.87 -25.06
C VAL A 7 88.20 -69.06 -25.69
N GLU A 8 87.59 -69.65 -26.72
CA GLU A 8 88.25 -70.68 -27.55
C GLU A 8 89.33 -70.05 -28.43
N PRO A 9 90.51 -70.70 -28.57
CA PRO A 9 91.59 -70.22 -29.42
C PRO A 9 91.19 -70.40 -30.90
N MET A 10 90.86 -69.29 -31.57
CA MET A 10 90.65 -69.27 -33.01
C MET A 10 91.95 -69.62 -33.74
N HIS A 11 91.92 -70.73 -34.48
CA HIS A 11 92.91 -71.06 -35.49
C HIS A 11 92.96 -69.95 -36.55
N MET A 12 94.10 -69.25 -36.62
CA MET A 12 94.40 -68.27 -37.67
C MET A 12 94.65 -69.01 -38.99
N PRO A 13 93.84 -68.76 -40.05
CA PRO A 13 94.13 -69.28 -41.37
C PRO A 13 95.41 -68.63 -41.93
N SER A 14 96.31 -69.48 -42.39
CA SER A 14 97.56 -69.13 -43.06
C SER A 14 97.30 -68.35 -44.36
N SER A 15 97.91 -67.17 -44.44
CA SER A 15 98.17 -66.36 -45.65
C SER A 15 97.04 -66.27 -46.67
N VAL A 16 96.04 -65.43 -46.36
CA VAL A 16 95.07 -64.93 -47.33
C VAL A 16 95.80 -63.91 -48.21
N SER A 17 95.99 -64.22 -49.50
CA SER A 17 96.47 -63.24 -50.48
C SER A 17 95.37 -62.18 -50.68
N PHE A 18 95.53 -61.03 -50.05
CA PHE A 18 94.60 -59.91 -50.21
C PHE A 18 94.67 -59.39 -51.64
N ASN A 19 93.58 -59.60 -52.38
CA ASN A 19 93.40 -59.02 -53.70
C ASN A 19 93.27 -57.49 -53.54
N VAL A 20 94.17 -56.73 -54.15
CA VAL A 20 94.20 -55.25 -54.11
C VAL A 20 92.86 -54.65 -54.55
N HIS A 21 92.12 -55.34 -55.42
CA HIS A 21 90.79 -54.92 -55.85
C HIS A 21 89.76 -54.97 -54.70
N SER A 22 89.87 -55.94 -53.80
CA SER A 22 89.01 -56.05 -52.61
C SER A 22 89.30 -54.96 -51.57
N LEU A 23 90.55 -54.48 -51.48
CA LEU A 23 90.92 -53.36 -50.62
C LEU A 23 90.39 -52.02 -51.18
N LEU A 24 90.40 -51.83 -52.50
CA LEU A 24 89.85 -50.62 -53.13
C LEU A 24 88.35 -50.49 -52.89
N HIS A 25 87.60 -51.59 -53.09
CA HIS A 25 86.16 -51.63 -52.81
C HIS A 25 85.85 -51.41 -51.33
N LEU A 26 86.73 -51.86 -50.42
CA LEU A 26 86.59 -51.59 -48.98
C LEU A 26 86.75 -50.10 -48.66
N VAL A 27 87.67 -49.39 -49.33
CA VAL A 27 87.85 -47.94 -49.14
C VAL A 27 86.63 -47.17 -49.64
N GLU A 28 86.11 -47.49 -50.83
CA GLU A 28 84.88 -46.90 -51.36
C GLU A 28 83.68 -47.14 -50.42
N CYS A 29 83.53 -48.37 -49.89
CA CYS A 29 82.49 -48.67 -48.90
C CYS A 29 82.64 -47.86 -47.60
N VAL A 30 83.87 -47.59 -47.14
CA VAL A 30 84.11 -46.79 -45.92
C VAL A 30 83.78 -45.31 -46.16
N GLU A 31 84.08 -44.77 -47.33
CA GLU A 31 83.71 -43.40 -47.71
C GLU A 31 82.19 -43.24 -47.82
N GLU A 32 81.50 -44.16 -48.50
CA GLU A 32 80.03 -44.18 -48.56
C GLU A 32 79.42 -44.28 -47.17
N PHE A 33 79.96 -45.15 -46.31
CA PHE A 33 79.48 -45.28 -44.94
C PHE A 33 79.69 -43.99 -44.13
N SER A 34 80.82 -43.31 -44.32
CA SER A 34 81.11 -42.01 -43.69
C SER A 34 80.09 -40.94 -44.10
N ASP A 35 79.75 -40.86 -45.39
CA ASP A 35 78.78 -39.90 -45.89
C ASP A 35 77.34 -40.23 -45.48
N LEU A 36 76.97 -41.50 -45.45
CA LEU A 36 75.71 -41.96 -44.88
C LEU A 36 75.60 -41.59 -43.40
N ASN A 37 76.68 -41.73 -42.63
CA ASN A 37 76.70 -41.37 -41.22
C ASN A 37 76.54 -39.85 -41.01
N LYS A 38 77.20 -39.01 -41.82
CA LYS A 38 77.01 -37.54 -41.80
C LYS A 38 75.55 -37.18 -42.13
N LYS A 39 74.98 -37.81 -43.15
CA LYS A 39 73.58 -37.60 -43.55
C LYS A 39 72.63 -38.00 -42.43
N ASN A 40 72.87 -39.12 -41.76
CA ASN A 40 72.05 -39.59 -40.64
C ASN A 40 72.09 -38.61 -39.46
N LYS A 41 73.28 -38.10 -39.10
CA LYS A 41 73.43 -37.04 -38.07
C LYS A 41 72.67 -35.77 -38.44
N SER A 42 72.71 -35.34 -39.70
CA SER A 42 71.97 -34.18 -40.18
C SER A 42 70.45 -34.38 -40.10
N ILE A 43 69.96 -35.57 -40.46
CA ILE A 43 68.55 -35.95 -40.35
C ILE A 43 68.10 -35.94 -38.88
N GLN A 44 68.88 -36.55 -37.98
CA GLN A 44 68.57 -36.54 -36.54
C GLN A 44 68.52 -35.13 -35.97
N GLN A 45 69.51 -34.27 -36.28
CA GLN A 45 69.50 -32.87 -35.82
C GLN A 45 68.30 -32.08 -36.34
N LYS A 46 67.85 -32.36 -37.57
CA LYS A 46 66.66 -31.73 -38.13
C LYS A 46 65.40 -32.23 -37.43
N ALA A 47 65.26 -33.54 -37.24
CA ALA A 47 64.12 -34.13 -36.53
C ALA A 47 63.99 -33.61 -35.09
N ASP A 48 65.12 -33.51 -34.36
CA ASP A 48 65.13 -32.97 -33.00
C ASP A 48 64.72 -31.49 -32.98
N LYS A 49 65.19 -30.69 -33.96
CA LYS A 49 64.78 -29.29 -34.10
C LYS A 49 63.28 -29.16 -34.39
N ASP A 50 62.76 -29.93 -35.32
CA ASP A 50 61.34 -29.89 -35.69
C ASP A 50 60.45 -30.35 -34.52
N LEU A 51 60.85 -31.39 -33.78
CA LEU A 51 60.16 -31.86 -32.58
C LEU A 51 60.19 -30.81 -31.46
N THR A 52 61.32 -30.13 -31.24
CA THR A 52 61.41 -29.04 -30.26
C THR A 52 60.60 -27.80 -30.65
N ALA A 53 60.42 -27.51 -31.94
CA ALA A 53 59.56 -26.43 -32.39
C ALA A 53 58.08 -26.76 -32.18
N GLN A 54 57.64 -27.95 -32.61
CA GLN A 54 56.25 -28.38 -32.46
C GLN A 54 55.81 -28.45 -30.98
N THR A 55 56.69 -28.92 -30.11
CA THR A 55 56.43 -28.98 -28.66
C THR A 55 56.32 -27.58 -28.04
N LYS A 56 57.16 -26.62 -28.46
CA LYS A 56 57.06 -25.21 -28.02
C LYS A 56 55.74 -24.57 -28.45
N ASP A 57 55.34 -24.74 -29.71
CA ASP A 57 54.08 -24.18 -30.21
C ASP A 57 52.88 -24.76 -29.47
N SER A 58 52.89 -26.08 -29.22
CA SER A 58 51.85 -26.74 -28.42
C SER A 58 51.80 -26.21 -26.98
N LEU A 59 52.97 -25.98 -26.36
CA LEU A 59 53.04 -25.38 -25.02
C LEU A 59 52.51 -23.96 -24.98
N ILE A 60 52.81 -23.13 -25.99
CA ILE A 60 52.29 -21.77 -26.11
C ILE A 60 50.76 -21.79 -26.23
N GLU A 61 50.21 -22.69 -27.06
CA GLU A 61 48.75 -22.83 -27.22
C GLU A 61 48.08 -23.24 -25.90
N ILE A 62 48.66 -24.21 -25.17
CA ILE A 62 48.14 -24.65 -23.87
C ILE A 62 48.19 -23.50 -22.85
N LEU A 63 49.29 -22.75 -22.80
CA LEU A 63 49.43 -21.61 -21.89
C LEU A 63 48.42 -20.50 -22.20
N SER A 64 48.16 -20.23 -23.48
CA SER A 64 47.12 -19.29 -23.90
C SER A 64 45.74 -19.73 -23.41
N LYS A 65 45.37 -21.00 -23.67
CA LYS A 65 44.08 -21.56 -23.21
C LYS A 65 43.94 -21.51 -21.69
N TYR A 66 45.03 -21.77 -20.96
CA TYR A 66 45.04 -21.69 -19.50
C TYR A 66 44.81 -20.25 -19.02
N ALA A 67 45.43 -19.26 -19.65
CA ALA A 67 45.22 -17.84 -19.34
C ALA A 67 43.76 -17.42 -19.58
N ASP A 68 43.15 -17.86 -20.68
CA ASP A 68 41.74 -17.56 -20.98
C ASP A 68 40.79 -18.15 -19.93
N ILE A 69 41.02 -19.41 -19.54
CA ILE A 69 40.25 -20.07 -18.47
C ILE A 69 40.39 -19.32 -17.15
N TYR A 70 41.62 -18.90 -16.80
CA TYR A 70 41.86 -18.15 -15.57
C TYR A 70 41.10 -16.81 -15.56
N ASN A 71 41.15 -16.06 -16.66
CA ASN A 71 40.44 -14.80 -16.80
C ASN A 71 38.91 -14.99 -16.71
N PHE A 72 38.39 -16.06 -17.34
CA PHE A 72 36.98 -16.41 -17.24
C PHE A 72 36.56 -16.72 -15.79
N LEU A 73 37.36 -17.48 -15.06
CA LEU A 73 37.10 -17.79 -13.64
C LEU A 73 37.11 -16.53 -12.77
N GLN A 74 38.04 -15.60 -13.00
CA GLN A 74 38.06 -14.32 -12.30
C GLN A 74 36.82 -13.48 -12.58
N GLN A 75 36.39 -13.41 -13.85
CA GLN A 75 35.17 -12.71 -14.22
C GLN A 75 33.92 -13.34 -13.57
N GLN A 76 33.82 -14.66 -13.54
CA GLN A 76 32.71 -15.35 -12.88
C GLN A 76 32.70 -15.13 -11.36
N SER A 77 33.87 -15.13 -10.72
CA SER A 77 34.00 -14.77 -9.31
C SER A 77 33.46 -13.37 -9.01
N GLU A 78 33.78 -12.39 -9.86
CA GLU A 78 33.29 -11.03 -9.68
C GLU A 78 31.78 -10.91 -9.95
N ASN A 79 31.28 -11.58 -10.98
CA ASN A 79 29.84 -11.67 -11.24
C ASN A 79 29.09 -12.26 -10.04
N ASN A 80 29.63 -13.32 -9.43
CA ASN A 80 29.02 -13.95 -8.25
C ASN A 80 28.99 -13.00 -7.04
N LYS A 81 30.04 -12.22 -6.81
CA LYS A 81 30.02 -11.18 -5.76
C LYS A 81 28.95 -10.14 -6.01
N ASN A 82 28.82 -9.67 -7.25
CA ASN A 82 27.80 -8.70 -7.62
C ASN A 82 26.38 -9.25 -7.44
N ILE A 83 26.15 -10.52 -7.80
CA ILE A 83 24.88 -11.22 -7.56
C ILE A 83 24.59 -11.33 -6.06
N LEU A 84 25.57 -11.73 -5.24
CA LEU A 84 25.41 -11.82 -3.79
C LEU A 84 25.09 -10.46 -3.15
N ALA A 85 25.76 -9.39 -3.58
CA ALA A 85 25.44 -8.04 -3.14
C ALA A 85 24.02 -7.62 -3.53
N GLY A 86 23.58 -7.99 -4.75
CA GLY A 86 22.20 -7.77 -5.20
C GLY A 86 21.16 -8.52 -4.36
N ILE A 87 21.44 -9.76 -3.97
CA ILE A 87 20.58 -10.57 -3.11
C ILE A 87 20.43 -9.93 -1.72
N GLU A 88 21.52 -9.44 -1.11
CA GLU A 88 21.44 -8.82 0.21
C GLU A 88 20.65 -7.51 0.17
N ASN A 89 20.84 -6.68 -0.87
CA ASN A 89 20.03 -5.47 -1.07
C ASN A 89 18.53 -5.77 -1.24
N LEU A 90 18.19 -6.83 -1.99
CA LEU A 90 16.80 -7.28 -2.15
C LEU A 90 16.21 -7.77 -0.82
N LYS A 91 16.98 -8.53 -0.05
CA LYS A 91 16.57 -9.01 1.27
C LYS A 91 16.27 -7.85 2.22
N ASP A 92 17.14 -6.84 2.28
CA ASP A 92 16.91 -5.65 3.11
C ASP A 92 15.65 -4.89 2.69
N THR A 93 15.42 -4.77 1.37
CA THR A 93 14.21 -4.13 0.83
C THR A 93 12.94 -4.90 1.24
N ILE A 94 12.96 -6.23 1.17
CA ILE A 94 11.84 -7.09 1.57
C ILE A 94 11.57 -6.96 3.07
N VAL A 95 12.61 -6.98 3.91
CA VAL A 95 12.47 -6.80 5.37
C VAL A 95 11.83 -5.45 5.69
N ASN A 96 12.30 -4.38 5.04
CA ASN A 96 11.72 -3.05 5.23
C ASN A 96 10.24 -2.97 4.79
N GLN A 97 9.90 -3.56 3.64
CA GLN A 97 8.51 -3.62 3.16
C GLN A 97 7.60 -4.39 4.12
N ASN A 98 8.06 -5.51 4.67
CA ASN A 98 7.30 -6.30 5.64
C ASN A 98 7.05 -5.53 6.94
N ASN A 99 8.01 -4.73 7.39
CA ASN A 99 7.84 -3.85 8.55
C ASN A 99 6.77 -2.77 8.30
N ILE A 100 6.79 -2.14 7.11
CA ILE A 100 5.78 -1.16 6.72
C ILE A 100 4.39 -1.80 6.67
N LEU A 101 4.26 -2.99 6.06
CA LEU A 101 3.00 -3.72 5.96
C LEU A 101 2.44 -4.07 7.34
N THR A 102 3.29 -4.53 8.26
CA THR A 102 2.90 -4.85 9.64
C THR A 102 2.36 -3.61 10.38
N ASN A 103 3.01 -2.45 10.21
CA ASN A 103 2.55 -1.20 10.78
C ASN A 103 1.20 -0.74 10.20
N VAL A 104 1.02 -0.83 8.88
CA VAL A 104 -0.24 -0.48 8.22
C VAL A 104 -1.38 -1.38 8.68
N LEU A 105 -1.16 -2.69 8.75
CA LEU A 105 -2.16 -3.65 9.24
C LEU A 105 -2.54 -3.38 10.69
N SER A 106 -1.57 -3.09 11.55
CA SER A 106 -1.82 -2.75 12.96
C SER A 106 -2.71 -1.50 13.09
N ASN A 107 -2.43 -0.45 12.31
CA ASN A 107 -3.23 0.76 12.27
C ASN A 107 -4.66 0.50 11.76
N GLN A 108 -4.81 -0.33 10.73
CA GLN A 108 -6.13 -0.71 10.20
C GLN A 108 -6.95 -1.50 11.21
N ILE A 109 -6.34 -2.42 11.96
CA ILE A 109 -7.02 -3.17 13.04
C ILE A 109 -7.55 -2.21 14.11
N VAL A 110 -6.75 -1.24 14.53
CA VAL A 110 -7.17 -0.23 15.52
C VAL A 110 -8.33 0.62 14.99
N ALA A 111 -8.26 1.07 13.74
CA ALA A 111 -9.31 1.86 13.09
C ALA A 111 -10.61 1.07 12.89
N LEU A 112 -10.51 -0.21 12.51
CA LEU A 112 -11.67 -1.09 12.37
C LEU A 112 -12.32 -1.36 13.72
N ASN A 113 -11.54 -1.65 14.76
CA ASN A 113 -12.07 -1.89 16.10
C ASN A 113 -12.76 -0.65 16.67
N SER A 114 -12.22 0.55 16.48
CA SER A 114 -12.88 1.78 16.92
C SER A 114 -14.16 2.06 16.14
N SER A 115 -14.16 1.83 14.82
CA SER A 115 -15.35 1.93 13.97
C SER A 115 -16.42 0.92 14.37
N PHE A 116 -16.04 -0.34 14.59
CA PHE A 116 -16.94 -1.40 14.99
C PHE A 116 -17.61 -1.10 16.33
N LYS A 117 -16.84 -0.68 17.34
CA LYS A 117 -17.40 -0.24 18.63
C LYS A 117 -18.40 0.90 18.44
N SER A 118 -18.05 1.91 17.64
CA SER A 118 -18.96 3.04 17.40
C SER A 118 -20.27 2.66 16.69
N HIS A 119 -20.24 1.66 15.80
CA HIS A 119 -21.39 1.27 14.98
C HIS A 119 -22.23 0.15 15.61
N PHE A 120 -21.62 -0.81 16.30
CA PHE A 120 -22.30 -2.04 16.71
C PHE A 120 -22.50 -2.18 18.22
N GLU A 121 -21.80 -1.42 19.07
CA GLU A 121 -22.17 -1.34 20.48
C GLU A 121 -23.44 -0.50 20.59
N HIS A 122 -24.60 -1.16 20.50
CA HIS A 122 -25.88 -0.55 20.80
C HIS A 122 -25.82 -0.03 22.23
N PRO A 123 -25.87 1.30 22.44
CA PRO A 123 -25.90 1.83 23.78
C PRO A 123 -27.11 1.25 24.48
N LYS A 124 -26.89 0.67 25.66
CA LYS A 124 -27.88 -0.11 26.43
C LYS A 124 -29.25 0.56 26.57
N TYR A 125 -29.30 1.89 26.46
CA TYR A 125 -30.48 2.70 26.70
C TYR A 125 -31.16 3.23 25.42
N THR A 126 -30.72 2.86 24.20
CA THR A 126 -31.38 3.34 22.97
C THR A 126 -32.84 2.88 22.84
N THR A 127 -33.20 1.76 23.47
CA THR A 127 -34.56 1.21 23.45
C THR A 127 -35.54 1.97 24.36
N LEU A 128 -35.06 2.86 25.23
CA LEU A 128 -35.92 3.67 26.11
C LEU A 128 -36.58 4.84 25.39
N PHE A 129 -36.14 5.13 24.17
CA PHE A 129 -36.61 6.26 23.40
C PHE A 129 -37.55 5.80 22.27
N PRO A 130 -38.60 6.58 21.93
CA PRO A 130 -38.94 7.89 22.48
C PRO A 130 -39.78 7.86 23.77
N LEU A 131 -39.51 8.79 24.69
CA LEU A 131 -40.30 9.02 25.90
C LEU A 131 -41.70 9.53 25.52
N SER A 132 -42.71 8.72 25.80
CA SER A 132 -44.06 8.89 25.27
C SER A 132 -45.08 9.34 26.32
N SER A 133 -44.77 9.12 27.59
CA SER A 133 -45.61 9.50 28.72
C SER A 133 -44.84 10.25 29.82
N GLU A 134 -45.58 10.93 30.70
CA GLU A 134 -45.02 11.53 31.91
C GLU A 134 -44.44 10.47 32.86
N LYS A 135 -45.01 9.27 32.89
CA LYS A 135 -44.46 8.16 33.67
C LYS A 135 -43.07 7.79 33.16
N ASP A 136 -42.90 7.68 31.83
CA ASP A 136 -41.61 7.38 31.21
C ASP A 136 -40.57 8.44 31.57
N LEU A 137 -40.97 9.71 31.63
CA LEU A 137 -40.09 10.82 31.98
C LEU A 137 -39.64 10.77 33.45
N ASN A 138 -40.56 10.44 34.36
CA ASN A 138 -40.24 10.23 35.78
C ASN A 138 -39.36 8.99 36.00
N ASP A 139 -39.70 7.88 35.36
CA ASP A 139 -38.93 6.63 35.45
C ASP A 139 -37.51 6.85 34.91
N PHE A 140 -37.38 7.59 33.81
CA PHE A 140 -36.10 7.94 33.22
C PHE A 140 -35.27 8.89 34.09
N GLU A 141 -35.89 9.91 34.70
CA GLU A 141 -35.23 10.80 35.67
C GLU A 141 -34.67 10.02 36.88
N ASN A 142 -35.47 9.10 37.42
CA ASN A 142 -35.07 8.27 38.57
C ASN A 142 -34.00 7.22 38.21
N MET A 143 -33.95 6.81 36.94
CA MET A 143 -32.94 5.87 36.46
C MET A 143 -31.55 6.51 36.36
N ILE A 144 -31.45 7.81 36.13
CA ILE A 144 -30.17 8.50 35.96
C ILE A 144 -29.43 8.59 37.30
N ASN A 145 -28.26 7.96 37.37
CA ASN A 145 -27.31 8.06 38.48
C ASN A 145 -25.91 8.39 37.95
N ASP A 146 -24.95 8.69 38.83
CA ASP A 146 -23.61 9.09 38.41
C ASP A 146 -22.86 7.97 37.66
N ASP A 147 -23.18 6.71 37.95
CA ASP A 147 -22.55 5.54 37.33
C ASP A 147 -23.00 5.32 35.88
N ASN A 148 -24.29 5.52 35.57
CA ASN A 148 -24.88 5.25 34.25
C ASN A 148 -25.03 6.50 33.36
N LYS A 149 -24.81 7.70 33.92
CA LYS A 149 -24.95 8.97 33.22
C LYS A 149 -24.20 9.02 31.89
N SER A 150 -22.95 8.55 31.86
CA SER A 150 -22.10 8.55 30.65
C SER A 150 -22.69 7.69 29.52
N GLU A 151 -23.22 6.52 29.86
CA GLU A 151 -23.81 5.59 28.90
C GLU A 151 -25.15 6.11 28.35
N ILE A 152 -25.99 6.70 29.21
CA ILE A 152 -27.26 7.31 28.82
C ILE A 152 -27.02 8.48 27.87
N VAL A 153 -26.06 9.35 28.19
CA VAL A 153 -25.67 10.48 27.33
C VAL A 153 -25.18 9.99 25.97
N SER A 154 -24.38 8.93 25.94
CA SER A 154 -23.89 8.30 24.71
C SER A 154 -25.04 7.71 23.88
N SER A 155 -26.03 7.11 24.55
CA SER A 155 -27.26 6.60 23.92
C SER A 155 -28.06 7.71 23.26
N ILE A 156 -28.24 8.83 23.95
CA ILE A 156 -28.96 10.00 23.45
C ILE A 156 -28.23 10.64 22.27
N LYS A 157 -26.91 10.82 22.37
CA LYS A 157 -26.07 11.33 21.27
C LYS A 157 -26.23 10.46 20.02
N ARG A 158 -26.28 9.14 20.18
CA ARG A 158 -26.49 8.21 19.06
C ARG A 158 -27.89 8.33 18.44
N VAL A 159 -28.93 8.49 19.26
CA VAL A 159 -30.32 8.70 18.78
C VAL A 159 -30.49 10.05 18.08
N LEU A 160 -29.79 11.10 18.55
CA LEU A 160 -29.73 12.40 17.89
C LEU A 160 -28.92 12.36 16.59
N GLY A 161 -27.91 11.50 16.51
CA GLY A 161 -26.95 11.50 15.42
C GLY A 161 -26.07 12.76 15.42
N ASN A 162 -25.32 12.95 14.32
CA ASN A 162 -24.42 14.11 14.17
C ASN A 162 -25.15 15.41 13.77
N LYS A 163 -26.48 15.37 13.62
CA LYS A 163 -27.28 16.50 13.18
C LYS A 163 -28.13 16.95 14.37
N ASN A 164 -28.13 18.24 14.64
CA ASN A 164 -28.98 18.83 15.68
C ASN A 164 -30.33 19.23 15.08
N SER A 165 -31.01 18.31 14.37
CA SER A 165 -32.24 18.64 13.67
C SER A 165 -33.48 18.43 14.56
N GLN A 166 -34.52 19.24 14.34
CA GLN A 166 -35.81 19.10 15.05
C GLN A 166 -36.44 17.71 14.89
N LYS A 167 -36.15 17.02 13.78
CA LYS A 167 -36.71 15.70 13.48
C LYS A 167 -36.12 14.60 14.37
N GLU A 168 -34.87 14.75 14.79
CA GLU A 168 -34.18 13.75 15.62
C GLU A 168 -34.58 13.87 17.10
N ILE A 169 -35.03 15.03 17.58
CA ILE A 169 -35.59 15.15 18.94
C ILE A 169 -36.86 14.34 19.12
N CYS A 170 -37.69 14.22 18.07
CA CYS A 170 -38.87 13.37 18.09
C CYS A 170 -38.53 11.90 18.38
N ASN A 171 -37.28 11.49 18.14
CA ASN A 171 -36.78 10.16 18.46
C ASN A 171 -36.44 10.00 19.95
N ILE A 172 -36.26 11.09 20.72
CA ILE A 172 -36.00 11.07 22.17
C ILE A 172 -37.26 11.39 22.96
N ILE A 173 -37.94 12.49 22.63
CA ILE A 173 -39.17 12.92 23.28
C ILE A 173 -40.27 12.88 22.23
N SER A 174 -41.32 12.12 22.51
CA SER A 174 -42.46 12.00 21.59
C SER A 174 -43.11 13.36 21.31
N ASN A 175 -43.72 13.49 20.14
CA ASN A 175 -44.44 14.71 19.77
C ASN A 175 -45.53 15.09 20.78
N LYS A 176 -46.20 14.10 21.39
CA LYS A 176 -47.22 14.31 22.42
C LYS A 176 -46.62 15.04 23.63
N MET A 177 -45.50 14.56 24.14
CA MET A 177 -44.78 15.19 25.25
C MET A 177 -44.30 16.61 24.90
N LEU A 178 -43.87 16.86 23.66
CA LEU A 178 -43.52 18.22 23.19
C LEU A 178 -44.71 19.20 23.18
N LEU A 179 -45.96 18.69 23.14
CA LEU A 179 -47.15 19.53 23.27
C LEU A 179 -47.43 19.88 24.73
N GLU A 180 -47.26 18.93 25.63
CA GLU A 180 -47.63 19.03 27.04
C GLU A 180 -46.57 19.74 27.90
N TYR A 181 -45.31 19.68 27.49
CA TYR A 181 -44.17 20.23 28.22
C TYR A 181 -43.53 21.42 27.50
N ASN A 182 -42.95 22.33 28.28
CA ASN A 182 -41.95 23.27 27.80
C ASN A 182 -40.87 23.52 28.86
N MET A 183 -39.84 24.28 28.52
CA MET A 183 -38.71 24.51 29.43
C MET A 183 -39.09 25.23 30.73
N ARG A 184 -40.15 26.06 30.74
CA ARG A 184 -40.43 27.00 31.84
C ARG A 184 -41.78 26.80 32.55
N GLY A 185 -42.63 25.90 32.07
CA GLY A 185 -44.01 25.72 32.54
C GLY A 185 -45.01 26.80 32.08
N ILE A 186 -44.74 27.53 30.98
CA ILE A 186 -45.58 28.68 30.57
C ILE A 186 -46.80 28.18 29.76
N GLN A 187 -47.92 28.92 29.79
CA GLN A 187 -49.14 28.65 29.00
C GLN A 187 -49.85 27.34 29.38
N GLY A 188 -49.89 27.01 30.67
CA GLY A 188 -50.56 25.80 31.17
C GLY A 188 -49.83 24.49 30.84
N LYS A 189 -48.60 24.57 30.33
CA LYS A 189 -47.74 23.41 30.08
C LYS A 189 -46.92 23.06 31.31
N LYS A 190 -46.53 21.80 31.42
CA LYS A 190 -45.63 21.33 32.48
C LYS A 190 -44.19 21.77 32.23
N ARG A 191 -43.41 21.93 33.30
CA ARG A 191 -42.04 22.46 33.25
C ARG A 191 -41.02 21.32 33.19
N LEU A 192 -40.28 21.24 32.09
CA LEU A 192 -39.23 20.22 31.91
C LEU A 192 -38.02 20.47 32.84
N MET A 193 -37.80 21.72 33.27
CA MET A 193 -36.70 22.07 34.18
C MET A 193 -36.86 21.48 35.60
N ASP A 194 -38.01 20.91 35.93
CA ASP A 194 -38.25 20.27 37.22
C ASP A 194 -37.54 18.90 37.31
N TYR A 195 -37.17 18.32 36.17
CA TYR A 195 -36.39 17.09 36.04
C TYR A 195 -34.89 17.41 36.06
N LYS A 196 -34.32 17.46 37.28
CA LYS A 196 -32.95 17.93 37.51
C LYS A 196 -31.89 17.01 36.92
N ALA A 197 -32.04 15.69 36.97
CA ALA A 197 -31.06 14.74 36.46
C ALA A 197 -30.97 14.79 34.92
N ILE A 198 -32.12 14.87 34.25
CA ILE A 198 -32.22 15.12 32.80
C ILE A 198 -31.63 16.50 32.43
N MET A 199 -31.85 17.52 33.26
CA MET A 199 -31.32 18.87 33.02
C MET A 199 -29.85 19.05 33.39
N ASN A 200 -29.33 18.23 34.30
CA ASN A 200 -27.94 18.21 34.75
C ASN A 200 -27.04 17.37 33.83
N TRP A 201 -27.47 17.12 32.60
CA TRP A 201 -26.60 16.66 31.53
C TRP A 201 -25.59 17.77 31.22
N GLN A 202 -24.45 17.70 31.91
CA GLN A 202 -23.32 18.62 31.80
C GLN A 202 -22.75 18.73 30.38
N ASP A 203 -23.14 17.83 29.48
CA ASP A 203 -23.01 18.03 28.05
C ASP A 203 -23.97 19.12 27.58
N HIS A 204 -23.49 20.37 27.68
CA HIS A 204 -24.10 21.60 27.17
C HIS A 204 -24.80 21.39 25.82
N GLN A 205 -24.28 20.53 24.94
CA GLN A 205 -24.85 20.26 23.63
C GLN A 205 -26.28 19.70 23.67
N ILE A 206 -26.59 18.73 24.54
CA ILE A 206 -27.95 18.13 24.56
C ILE A 206 -28.94 19.14 25.13
N TYR A 207 -28.59 19.80 26.23
CA TYR A 207 -29.39 20.88 26.80
C TYR A 207 -29.64 22.01 25.80
N PHE A 208 -28.60 22.48 25.09
CA PHE A 208 -28.74 23.53 24.09
C PHE A 208 -29.59 23.09 22.90
N SER A 209 -29.45 21.84 22.45
CA SER A 209 -30.29 21.28 21.38
C SER A 209 -31.76 21.20 21.80
N LEU A 210 -32.05 20.65 22.99
CA LEU A 210 -33.41 20.63 23.55
C LEU A 210 -33.95 22.07 23.70
N LYS A 211 -33.21 22.95 24.38
CA LYS A 211 -33.60 24.35 24.63
C LYS A 211 -33.90 25.10 23.33
N ARG A 212 -33.00 25.02 22.34
CA ARG A 212 -33.16 25.68 21.03
C ARG A 212 -34.44 25.21 20.35
N ILE A 213 -34.69 23.91 20.36
CA ILE A 213 -35.84 23.32 19.67
C ILE A 213 -37.15 23.61 20.41
N PHE A 214 -37.18 23.51 21.73
CA PHE A 214 -38.35 23.95 22.51
C PHE A 214 -38.63 25.44 22.30
N MET A 215 -37.60 26.29 22.21
CA MET A 215 -37.78 27.71 21.90
C MET A 215 -38.32 27.93 20.48
N ASP A 216 -37.83 27.20 19.49
CA ASP A 216 -38.32 27.29 18.11
C ASP A 216 -39.77 26.81 17.97
N ILE A 217 -40.14 25.71 18.63
CA ILE A 217 -41.52 25.21 18.65
C ILE A 217 -42.45 26.24 19.31
N THR A 218 -42.02 26.80 20.44
CA THR A 218 -42.78 27.83 21.16
C THR A 218 -42.94 29.08 20.29
N ARG A 219 -41.86 29.57 19.68
CA ARG A 219 -41.86 30.75 18.80
C ARG A 219 -42.78 30.58 17.60
N ARG A 220 -42.75 29.43 16.90
CA ARG A 220 -43.63 29.18 15.75
C ARG A 220 -45.11 29.14 16.14
N ARG A 221 -45.42 28.69 17.35
CA ARG A 221 -46.82 28.59 17.82
C ARG A 221 -47.35 29.90 18.40
N THR A 222 -46.53 30.73 19.04
CA THR A 222 -46.96 32.06 19.51
C THR A 222 -47.28 33.01 18.36
N HIS A 223 -46.69 32.82 17.17
CA HIS A 223 -47.09 33.55 15.97
C HIS A 223 -48.39 33.05 15.32
N LEU A 224 -48.90 31.87 15.72
CA LEU A 224 -50.17 31.30 15.27
C LEU A 224 -51.33 31.57 16.24
N TYR A 225 -51.06 32.20 17.39
CA TYR A 225 -52.06 32.63 18.34
C TYR A 225 -51.73 34.05 18.82
N ILE A 226 -51.93 35.02 17.94
CA ILE A 226 -52.36 36.34 18.38
C ILE A 226 -53.89 36.27 18.35
N PRO A 227 -54.59 36.07 19.48
CA PRO A 227 -55.96 36.52 19.56
C PRO A 227 -55.92 38.02 19.27
N SER A 228 -56.56 38.42 18.18
CA SER A 228 -57.23 39.70 18.11
C SER A 228 -57.89 39.97 19.47
N ILE A 229 -57.81 41.22 19.96
CA ILE A 229 -58.19 41.70 21.31
C ILE A 229 -56.98 41.86 22.25
N ILE A 230 -56.07 42.78 21.90
CA ILE A 230 -55.77 43.88 22.82
C ILE A 230 -55.84 45.16 22.00
N ASN A 231 -56.82 45.96 22.38
CA ASN A 231 -57.05 47.34 22.00
C ASN A 231 -55.74 48.15 22.14
N ARG A 232 -55.21 48.68 21.04
CA ARG A 232 -54.19 49.73 21.04
C ARG A 232 -54.57 50.77 19.99
N ASP A 233 -55.48 51.64 20.38
CA ASP A 233 -55.35 53.06 20.07
C ASP A 233 -53.99 53.54 20.59
N ALA A 234 -52.99 53.56 19.70
CA ALA A 234 -51.83 54.46 19.77
C ALA A 234 -50.95 54.22 18.54
N ASN A 235 -51.16 55.08 17.54
CA ASN A 235 -50.13 55.65 16.68
C ASN A 235 -48.87 54.81 16.44
N TRP A 236 -48.88 54.02 15.37
CA TRP A 236 -47.69 53.88 14.53
C TRP A 236 -48.07 54.25 13.10
N GLY A 237 -48.07 55.56 12.86
CA GLY A 237 -48.16 56.11 11.53
C GLY A 237 -46.98 55.64 10.69
N ARG A 238 -47.29 54.95 9.59
CA ARG A 238 -46.71 55.19 8.27
C ARG A 238 -47.62 54.56 7.23
N PHE A 239 -48.21 55.45 6.44
CA PHE A 239 -49.07 55.20 5.31
C PHE A 239 -48.39 54.32 4.27
N LEU A 240 -49.09 53.26 3.83
CA LEU A 240 -49.01 52.79 2.46
C LEU A 240 -50.44 52.86 1.91
N GLN A 241 -50.73 53.95 1.19
CA GLN A 241 -51.87 54.01 0.29
C GLN A 241 -51.64 52.99 -0.83
N ILE A 242 -52.43 51.92 -0.85
CA ILE A 242 -52.57 51.06 -2.02
C ILE A 242 -53.77 51.59 -2.81
N PRO A 243 -53.58 52.16 -4.01
CA PRO A 243 -54.70 52.45 -4.89
C PRO A 243 -55.22 51.14 -5.50
N LEU A 244 -56.50 50.85 -5.24
CA LEU A 244 -57.27 49.87 -5.98
C LEU A 244 -57.41 50.35 -7.43
N ARG A 245 -56.72 49.70 -8.38
CA ARG A 245 -57.17 49.64 -9.77
C ARG A 245 -57.02 48.24 -10.35
N THR A 246 -58.15 47.80 -10.86
CA THR A 246 -58.47 46.58 -11.58
C THR A 246 -57.74 46.46 -12.92
N THR A 247 -57.61 45.19 -13.34
CA THR A 247 -57.55 44.68 -14.72
C THR A 247 -56.40 45.12 -15.64
N LYS A 248 -55.52 44.16 -15.96
CA LYS A 248 -55.53 43.44 -17.25
C LYS A 248 -54.44 42.36 -17.29
N CYS A 249 -54.87 41.14 -17.63
CA CYS A 249 -54.01 40.10 -18.18
C CYS A 249 -53.42 40.58 -19.50
N THR A 250 -52.11 40.51 -19.62
CA THR A 250 -51.44 40.45 -20.92
C THR A 250 -50.29 39.47 -20.84
N THR A 251 -50.42 38.43 -21.64
CA THR A 251 -49.44 37.43 -22.01
C THR A 251 -48.11 38.07 -22.41
N ILE A 252 -47.01 37.70 -21.74
CA ILE A 252 -45.66 37.89 -22.27
C ILE A 252 -44.91 36.57 -22.13
N LEU A 253 -44.76 35.92 -23.28
CA LEU A 253 -43.70 34.96 -23.59
C LEU A 253 -42.35 35.63 -23.38
N GLY A 254 -41.42 34.99 -22.67
CA GLY A 254 -40.03 35.42 -22.69
C GLY A 254 -39.13 34.91 -21.58
N SER A 255 -38.30 33.94 -21.93
CA SER A 255 -36.91 33.80 -21.45
C SER A 255 -36.69 33.36 -20.00
N ARG A 256 -36.66 32.03 -19.79
CA ARG A 256 -35.91 31.43 -18.67
C ARG A 256 -34.42 31.44 -19.02
N ARG A 257 -33.64 32.29 -18.35
CA ARG A 257 -32.20 32.03 -18.14
C ARG A 257 -32.04 31.38 -16.77
N CYS A 258 -31.87 30.06 -16.77
CA CYS A 258 -31.30 29.35 -15.62
C CYS A 258 -29.78 29.53 -15.69
N ALA A 259 -29.24 30.40 -14.84
CA ALA A 259 -27.82 30.41 -14.53
C ALA A 259 -27.57 29.34 -13.46
N SER A 260 -27.05 28.18 -13.88
CA SER A 260 -26.39 27.24 -12.98
C SER A 260 -25.02 26.91 -13.56
N PRO A 261 -23.92 27.31 -12.90
CA PRO A 261 -22.59 26.91 -13.29
C PRO A 261 -22.28 25.60 -12.56
N ASN A 262 -22.45 24.47 -13.23
CA ASN A 262 -21.76 23.18 -13.00
C ASN A 262 -22.46 22.05 -13.76
N CYS A 263 -22.36 22.07 -15.09
CA CYS A 263 -22.53 20.87 -15.91
C CYS A 263 -21.18 20.56 -16.56
N LEU A 264 -20.41 19.66 -15.93
CA LEU A 264 -19.26 19.04 -16.56
C LEU A 264 -19.76 18.03 -17.58
N VAL A 265 -19.60 18.39 -18.86
CA VAL A 265 -19.79 17.53 -20.02
C VAL A 265 -18.57 16.62 -20.11
N THR A 266 -18.74 15.32 -19.84
CA THR A 266 -17.77 14.30 -20.26
C THR A 266 -17.97 14.05 -21.76
N LYS A 267 -16.98 14.44 -22.57
CA LYS A 267 -16.87 14.04 -23.97
C LYS A 267 -16.30 12.62 -24.02
N GLU A 268 -17.09 11.66 -24.45
CA GLU A 268 -16.59 10.37 -24.92
C GLU A 268 -16.25 10.47 -26.41
N THR A 269 -15.02 10.13 -26.76
CA THR A 269 -14.55 9.90 -28.13
C THR A 269 -14.62 8.39 -28.43
N PRO A 270 -15.25 7.95 -29.53
CA PRO A 270 -15.13 6.57 -29.96
C PRO A 270 -13.79 6.36 -30.66
N ARG A 271 -13.01 5.37 -30.20
CA ARG A 271 -11.89 4.80 -30.95
C ARG A 271 -12.42 3.75 -31.90
N PHE A 272 -12.11 3.94 -33.18
CA PHE A 272 -12.10 2.86 -34.18
C PHE A 272 -10.96 1.89 -33.87
N GLN A 273 -11.28 0.60 -33.78
CA GLN A 273 -10.50 -0.53 -34.29
C GLN A 273 -11.42 -1.75 -34.37
#